data_AF-A0A3D5ENB6-F1
#
_entry.id   AF-A0A3D5ENB6-F1
#
_cell.length_a   1.000
_cell.length_b   1.000
_cell.length_c   1.000
_cell.angle_alpha   90.00
_cell.angle_beta   90.00
_cell.angle_gamma   90.00
#
_symmetry.space_group_name_H-M   'P 1'
#
loop_
_entity.id
_entity.type
_entity.pdbx_description
1 polymer ?
#
loop_
_entity_poly.entity_id
_entity_poly.type
_entity_poly.pdbx_seq_one_letter_code
_entity_poly.pdbx_strand_id
1 'polypeptide(L)'
;DPTYSAENGGFHPVEIRLERQNNTWRLCYITDFAYVGSGPYAELAKDLDFDFQAGVFQNLFGVFPIEQATDMYQIWEGNFLHYWIELEAFSINISE
;
A
#
# COMPACT_ATOMS: atom_id res chain seq x y z
N ASP A 1 -3.26 -9.86 -5.09
CA ASP A 1 -4.34 -10.73 -5.56
C ASP A 1 -4.58 -10.51 -7.05
N PRO A 2 -4.30 -11.50 -7.92
CA PRO A 2 -4.56 -11.41 -9.36
C PRO A 2 -6.04 -11.29 -9.73
N THR A 3 -6.94 -11.59 -8.79
CA THR A 3 -8.39 -11.55 -8.99
C THR A 3 -9.03 -10.26 -8.48
N TYR A 4 -8.23 -9.34 -7.93
CA TYR A 4 -8.71 -8.04 -7.44
C TYR A 4 -9.38 -7.23 -8.56
N SER A 5 -10.64 -6.85 -8.36
CA SER A 5 -11.39 -6.03 -9.32
C SER A 5 -12.33 -5.06 -8.61
N ALA A 6 -12.80 -4.03 -9.33
CA ALA A 6 -13.75 -3.05 -8.79
C ALA A 6 -15.11 -3.68 -8.41
N GLU A 7 -15.52 -4.73 -9.11
CA GLU A 7 -16.83 -5.38 -8.95
C GLU A 7 -16.81 -6.46 -7.88
N ASN A 8 -15.72 -7.23 -7.80
CA ASN A 8 -15.63 -8.41 -6.94
C ASN A 8 -14.79 -8.19 -5.69
N GLY A 9 -14.08 -7.06 -5.60
CA GLY A 9 -13.12 -6.81 -4.54
C GLY A 9 -11.96 -7.81 -4.59
N GLY A 10 -11.45 -8.19 -3.42
CA GLY A 10 -10.24 -9.00 -3.24
C GLY A 10 -9.24 -8.28 -2.35
N PHE A 11 -7.99 -8.70 -2.39
CA PHE A 11 -6.92 -8.04 -1.62
C PHE A 11 -6.31 -6.89 -2.41
N HIS A 12 -6.20 -5.74 -1.75
CA HIS A 12 -5.64 -4.52 -2.33
C HIS A 12 -4.21 -4.75 -2.87
N PRO A 13 -3.88 -4.24 -4.06
CA PRO A 13 -2.51 -4.17 -4.53
C PRO A 13 -1.66 -3.30 -3.60
N VAL A 14 -0.43 -3.74 -3.34
CA VAL A 14 0.55 -3.00 -2.53
C VAL A 14 1.81 -2.80 -3.35
N GLU A 15 2.32 -1.57 -3.37
CA GLU A 15 3.63 -1.23 -3.93
C GLU A 15 4.58 -0.80 -2.81
N ILE A 16 5.79 -1.35 -2.81
CA ILE A 16 6.85 -1.02 -1.85
C ILE A 16 8.09 -0.64 -2.63
N ARG A 17 8.56 0.60 -2.46
CA ARG A 17 9.79 1.07 -3.09
C ARG A 17 10.93 1.12 -2.09
N LEU A 18 12.06 0.55 -2.48
CA LEU A 18 13.33 0.61 -1.76
C LEU A 18 14.37 1.34 -2.61
N GLU A 19 15.27 2.08 -1.98
CA GLU A 19 16.43 2.68 -2.64
C GLU A 19 17.72 2.34 -1.89
N ARG A 20 18.78 2.03 -2.65
CA ARG A 20 20.09 1.73 -2.07
C ARG A 20 20.85 3.03 -1.81
N GLN A 21 21.19 3.29 -0.55
CA GLN A 21 22.01 4.43 -0.12
C GLN A 21 23.14 3.94 0.80
N ASN A 22 24.39 4.31 0.50
CA ASN A 22 25.57 3.99 1.32
C ASN A 22 25.65 2.52 1.78
N ASN A 23 25.38 1.59 0.85
CA ASN A 23 25.37 0.15 1.11
C ASN A 23 24.24 -0.36 2.03
N THR A 24 23.21 0.45 2.26
CA THR A 24 21.98 0.09 2.98
C THR A 24 20.76 0.29 2.08
N TRP A 25 19.69 -0.45 2.34
CA TRP A 25 18.39 -0.22 1.69
C TRP A 25 17.53 0.68 2.58
N ARG A 26 16.91 1.68 1.97
CA ARG A 26 15.96 2.57 2.62
C ARG A 26 14.58 2.36 2.00
N LEU A 27 13.57 2.27 2.86
CA LEU A 27 12.18 2.36 2.45
C LEU A 27 11.89 3.78 1.94
N CYS A 28 11.46 3.89 0.69
CA CYS A 28 11.04 5.14 0.10
C CYS A 28 9.56 5.39 0.43
N TYR A 29 8.70 4.45 0.04
CA TYR A 29 7.29 4.49 0.35
C TYR A 29 6.69 3.09 0.36
N ILE A 30 5.51 2.99 0.97
CA ILE A 30 4.59 1.87 0.90
C ILE A 30 3.22 2.44 0.52
N THR A 31 2.64 1.94 -0.56
CA THR A 31 1.32 2.39 -1.02
C THR A 31 0.38 1.20 -1.17
N ASP A 32 -0.76 1.27 -0.51
CA ASP A 32 -1.91 0.37 -0.64
C ASP A 32 -2.94 1.03 -1.57
N PHE A 33 -3.41 0.29 -2.57
CA PHE A 33 -4.31 0.80 -3.59
C PHE A 33 -5.69 0.15 -3.52
N ALA A 34 -6.73 0.96 -3.71
CA ALA A 34 -8.10 0.48 -3.77
C ALA A 34 -8.86 1.08 -4.96
N TYR A 35 -9.84 0.35 -5.49
CA TYR A 35 -10.81 0.92 -6.41
C TYR A 35 -11.73 1.89 -5.67
N VAL A 36 -11.75 3.15 -6.13
CA VAL A 36 -12.61 4.22 -5.61
C VAL A 36 -13.56 4.69 -6.70
N GLY A 37 -14.83 4.87 -6.37
CA GLY A 37 -15.89 5.24 -7.30
C GLY A 37 -16.95 4.16 -7.42
N SER A 38 -17.69 4.14 -8.53
CA SER A 38 -18.76 3.16 -8.73
C SER A 38 -18.93 2.74 -10.18
N GLY A 39 -19.20 1.45 -10.39
CA GLY A 39 -19.41 0.85 -11.70
C GLY A 39 -18.29 1.21 -12.68
N PRO A 40 -18.61 1.72 -13.89
CA PRO A 40 -17.61 2.02 -14.91
C PRO A 40 -16.69 3.22 -14.57
N TYR A 41 -16.93 3.89 -13.44
CA TYR A 41 -16.14 5.04 -12.97
C TYR A 41 -15.27 4.69 -11.75
N ALA A 42 -15.13 3.40 -11.44
CA ALA A 42 -14.21 2.96 -10.41
C ALA A 42 -12.76 3.02 -10.93
N GLU A 43 -11.90 3.76 -10.24
CA GLU A 43 -10.49 3.93 -10.58
C GLU A 43 -9.61 3.42 -9.46
N LEU A 44 -8.48 2.80 -9.82
CA LEU A 44 -7.48 2.37 -8.84
C LEU A 44 -6.76 3.61 -8.30
N ALA A 45 -6.94 3.90 -7.03
CA ALA A 45 -6.40 5.08 -6.35
C ALA A 45 -5.60 4.66 -5.11
N LYS A 46 -4.75 5.57 -4.61
CA LYS A 46 -4.06 5.40 -3.33
C LYS A 46 -5.10 5.42 -2.21
N ASP A 47 -5.17 4.34 -1.45
CA ASP A 47 -6.02 4.26 -0.25
C ASP A 47 -5.20 4.65 0.99
N LEU A 48 -4.02 4.04 1.16
CA LEU A 48 -3.05 4.36 2.20
C LEU A 48 -1.67 4.53 1.58
N ASP A 49 -0.99 5.63 1.85
CA ASP A 49 0.33 5.94 1.30
C ASP A 49 1.27 6.42 2.40
N PHE A 50 2.19 5.55 2.81
CA PHE A 50 3.24 5.86 3.78
C PHE A 50 4.50 6.30 3.03
N ASP A 51 4.65 7.62 2.80
CA ASP A 51 5.80 8.19 2.09
C ASP A 51 6.89 8.64 3.09
N PHE A 52 7.88 7.76 3.28
CA PHE A 52 9.00 8.00 4.20
C PHE A 52 9.98 9.04 3.67
N GLN A 53 10.05 9.28 2.36
CA GLN A 53 10.93 10.31 1.79
C GLN A 53 10.37 11.70 2.02
N ALA A 54 9.07 11.87 1.85
CA ALA A 54 8.38 13.13 2.11
C ALA A 54 8.03 13.31 3.61
N GLY A 55 8.06 12.24 4.41
CA GLY A 55 7.68 12.28 5.82
C GLY A 55 6.18 12.48 6.02
N VAL A 56 5.37 11.96 5.10
CA VAL A 56 3.91 12.11 5.12
C VAL A 56 3.18 10.79 4.99
N PHE A 57 1.98 10.75 5.53
CA PHE A 57 0.99 9.72 5.32
C PHE A 57 -0.20 10.32 4.60
N GLN A 58 -0.61 9.71 3.48
CA GLN A 58 -1.75 10.17 2.68
C GLN A 58 -2.83 9.10 2.68
N ASN A 59 -4.08 9.54 2.77
CA ASN A 59 -5.25 8.69 2.58
C ASN A 59 -6.40 9.51 1.98
N LEU A 60 -7.58 8.90 1.84
CA LEU A 60 -8.77 9.58 1.29
C LEU A 60 -9.22 10.84 2.06
N PHE A 61 -8.75 11.03 3.30
CA PHE A 61 -9.09 12.18 4.14
C PHE A 61 -8.06 13.32 4.08
N GLY A 62 -6.88 13.09 3.49
CA GLY A 62 -5.87 14.13 3.29
C GLY A 62 -4.43 13.65 3.50
N VAL A 63 -3.56 14.61 3.77
CA VAL A 63 -2.12 14.42 3.96
C VAL A 63 -1.74 14.82 5.37
N PHE A 64 -1.07 13.92 6.09
CA PHE A 64 -0.70 14.06 7.48
C PHE A 64 0.81 13.82 7.67
N PRO A 65 1.45 14.36 8.72
CA PRO A 65 2.78 13.94 9.12
C PRO A 65 2.83 12.42 9.37
N ILE A 66 3.89 11.75 8.93
CA ILE A 66 4.00 10.29 8.99
C ILE A 66 3.93 9.73 10.42
N GLU A 67 4.31 10.52 11.42
CA GLU A 67 4.26 10.11 12.83
C GLU A 67 2.82 9.85 13.31
N GLN A 68 1.83 10.53 12.71
CA GLN A 68 0.41 10.31 13.01
C GLN A 68 -0.12 8.99 12.45
N ALA A 69 0.63 8.35 11.55
CA ALA A 69 0.23 7.11 10.91
C ALA A 69 0.61 5.86 11.72
N THR A 70 1.25 6.02 12.89
CA THR A 70 1.80 4.90 13.67
C THR A 70 0.78 3.78 13.92
N ASP A 71 -0.39 4.11 14.47
CA ASP A 71 -1.43 3.12 14.77
C ASP A 71 -2.00 2.48 13.49
N MET A 72 -2.19 3.29 12.45
CA MET A 72 -2.68 2.81 11.15
C MET A 72 -1.67 1.85 10.49
N TYR A 73 -0.38 2.18 10.54
CA TYR A 73 0.68 1.36 9.97
C TYR A 73 0.77 0.01 10.66
N GLN A 74 0.68 -0.04 12.00
CA GLN A 74 0.72 -1.31 12.74
C GLN A 74 -0.45 -2.24 12.38
N ILE A 75 -1.65 -1.68 12.21
CA ILE A 75 -2.82 -2.45 11.78
C ILE A 75 -2.65 -2.92 10.33
N TRP A 76 -2.25 -2.00 9.44
CA TRP A 76 -2.03 -2.30 8.03
C TRP A 76 -0.96 -3.38 7.84
N GLU A 77 0.20 -3.25 8.50
CA GLU A 77 1.32 -4.19 8.41
C GLU A 77 0.91 -5.58 8.90
N GLY A 78 0.22 -5.67 10.04
CA GLY A 78 -0.26 -6.95 10.56
C GLY A 78 -1.22 -7.66 9.60
N ASN A 79 -2.14 -6.91 9.00
CA ASN A 79 -3.06 -7.43 7.98
C ASN A 79 -2.30 -7.85 6.71
N PHE A 80 -1.43 -6.99 6.19
CA PHE A 80 -0.63 -7.26 4.99
C PHE A 80 0.21 -8.52 5.13
N LEU A 81 0.92 -8.67 6.26
CA LEU A 81 1.73 -9.85 6.54
C LEU A 81 0.87 -11.11 6.64
N HIS A 82 -0.30 -11.04 7.27
CA HIS A 82 -1.21 -12.17 7.32
C HIS A 82 -1.71 -12.57 5.92
N TYR A 83 -2.13 -11.60 5.11
CA TYR A 83 -2.59 -11.84 3.74
C TYR A 83 -1.48 -12.41 2.85
N TRP A 84 -0.25 -11.94 3.04
CA TRP A 84 0.88 -12.39 2.25
C TRP A 84 1.38 -13.77 2.67
N ILE A 85 1.66 -13.96 3.96
CA ILE A 85 2.38 -15.15 4.46
C ILE A 85 1.41 -16.31 4.68
N GLU A 86 0.26 -16.06 5.30
CA GLU A 86 -0.66 -17.14 5.72
C GLU A 86 -1.68 -17.48 4.63
N LEU A 87 -2.13 -16.48 3.87
CA LEU A 87 -3.16 -16.67 2.83
C LEU A 87 -2.59 -16.77 1.40
N GLU A 88 -1.29 -16.49 1.22
CA GLU A 88 -0.62 -16.47 -0.09
C GLU A 88 -1.39 -15.62 -1.14
N ALA A 89 -2.00 -14.51 -0.70
CA ALA A 89 -2.94 -13.75 -1.51
C ALA A 89 -2.31 -12.98 -2.68
N PHE A 90 -0.98 -12.85 -2.73
CA PHE A 90 -0.29 -11.96 -3.67
C PHE A 90 0.55 -12.72 -4.69
N SER A 91 0.38 -12.35 -5.96
CA SER A 91 1.40 -12.57 -6.99
C SER A 91 2.38 -11.40 -6.95
N ILE A 92 3.67 -11.70 -6.89
CA ILE A 92 4.73 -10.72 -6.63
C ILE A 92 5.52 -10.43 -7.90
N ASN A 93 5.76 -9.15 -8.16
CA ASN A 93 6.69 -8.69 -9.19
C ASN A 93 7.75 -7.78 -8.55
N ILE A 94 8.99 -7.89 -9.02
CA ILE A 94 10.12 -7.06 -8.59
C ILE A 94 10.73 -6.43 -9.84
N SER A 95 10.90 -5.12 -9.82
CA SER A 95 11.54 -4.34 -10.88
C SER A 95 12.72 -3.52 -10.31
N GLU A 96 13.73 -3.31 -11.16
CA GLU A 96 14.91 -2.48 -10.87
C GLU A 96 14.77 -1.08 -11.48
#